data_AF-A0A7C5RF89-F1
#
_entry.id   AF-A0A7C5RF89-F1
#
_cell.length_a   1.000
_cell.length_b   1.000
_cell.length_c   1.000
_cell.angle_alpha   90.00
_cell.angle_beta   90.00
_cell.angle_gamma   90.00
#
_symmetry.space_group_name_H-M   'P 1'
#
loop_
_entity.id
_entity.type
_entity.pdbx_description
1 polymer ?
#
loop_
_entity_poly.entity_id
_entity_poly.type
_entity_poly.pdbx_seq_one_letter_code
_entity_poly.pdbx_strand_id
1 'polypeptide(L)'
;MKPVEKLSLEVLRVLRERSSFQGLALMEAVGVLWRREVGELLRLLEEDRVCDAAVLSVMMARSPWFHKDWRARPQEGWRELSPLLEEFLREGEREAAEDLYRLKREASWPEVRWLQLLHRRYGREVSLEDLVFAVRYLASRRVLVERLGVGGEREGHSDKAEAGGGA
;
A
#
# COMPACT_ATOMS: atom_id res chain seq x y z
N MET A 1 -18.10 -4.94 -7.40
CA MET A 1 -16.75 -4.37 -7.16
C MET A 1 -15.80 -5.51 -6.82
N LYS A 2 -14.54 -5.49 -7.28
CA LYS A 2 -13.60 -6.58 -6.93
C LYS A 2 -13.23 -6.48 -5.45
N PRO A 3 -12.97 -7.61 -4.73
CA PRO A 3 -12.62 -7.57 -3.31
C PRO A 3 -11.46 -6.61 -2.99
N VAL A 4 -10.40 -6.61 -3.81
CA VAL A 4 -9.25 -5.72 -3.60
C VAL A 4 -9.59 -4.24 -3.81
N GLU A 5 -10.56 -3.91 -4.67
CA GLU A 5 -11.05 -2.54 -4.83
C GLU A 5 -11.85 -2.12 -3.59
N LYS A 6 -12.70 -3.01 -3.05
CA LYS A 6 -13.42 -2.75 -1.80
C LYS A 6 -12.46 -2.55 -0.63
N LEU A 7 -11.46 -3.41 -0.48
CA LEU A 7 -10.43 -3.28 0.55
C LEU A 7 -9.67 -1.95 0.43
N SER A 8 -9.38 -1.50 -0.79
CA SER A 8 -8.75 -0.21 -1.04
C SER A 8 -9.57 0.97 -0.48
N LEU A 9 -10.90 0.90 -0.59
CA LEU A 9 -11.81 1.92 -0.04
C LEU A 9 -11.90 1.83 1.48
N GLU A 10 -11.92 0.62 2.05
CA GLU A 10 -11.86 0.45 3.51
C GLU A 10 -10.56 0.98 4.10
N VAL A 11 -9.42 0.75 3.45
CA VAL A 11 -8.13 1.34 3.86
C VAL A 11 -8.23 2.87 3.89
N LEU A 12 -8.79 3.49 2.84
CA LEU A 12 -8.99 4.94 2.79
C LEU A 12 -9.87 5.41 3.96
N ARG A 13 -10.99 4.73 4.22
CA ARG A 13 -11.90 5.03 5.33
C ARG A 13 -11.20 4.97 6.68
N VAL A 14 -10.52 3.85 6.98
CA VAL A 14 -9.79 3.64 8.25
C VAL A 14 -8.70 4.70 8.45
N LEU A 15 -8.00 5.09 7.38
CA LEU A 15 -6.98 6.15 7.46
C LEU A 15 -7.58 7.53 7.76
N ARG A 16 -8.78 7.85 7.23
CA ARG A 16 -9.47 9.13 7.54
C ARG A 16 -9.99 9.18 8.97
N GLU A 17 -10.42 8.06 9.52
CA GLU A 17 -10.98 7.94 10.88
C GLU A 17 -9.93 7.96 12.02
N ARG A 18 -8.65 8.24 11.69
CA ARG A 18 -7.49 8.48 12.59
C ARG A 18 -6.71 7.24 13.05
N SER A 19 -7.12 6.02 12.70
CA SER A 19 -6.35 4.81 13.02
C SER A 19 -5.20 4.56 12.04
N SER A 20 -4.15 5.38 12.16
CA SER A 20 -3.01 5.43 11.23
C SER A 20 -2.31 4.06 11.05
N PHE A 21 -2.12 3.32 12.15
CA PHE A 21 -1.44 2.01 12.12
C PHE A 21 -2.29 0.93 11.47
N GLN A 22 -3.58 0.85 11.80
CA GLN A 22 -4.47 -0.18 11.27
C GLN A 22 -4.69 -0.01 9.77
N GLY A 23 -4.88 1.23 9.30
CA GLY A 23 -5.02 1.50 7.87
C GLY A 23 -3.75 1.17 7.08
N LEU A 24 -2.56 1.50 7.62
CA LEU A 24 -1.28 1.12 6.99
C LEU A 24 -1.06 -0.40 7.01
N ALA A 25 -1.41 -1.08 8.10
CA ALA A 25 -1.35 -2.53 8.19
C ALA A 25 -2.30 -3.23 7.20
N LEU A 26 -3.51 -2.69 6.99
CA LEU A 26 -4.44 -3.18 5.97
C LEU A 26 -3.93 -2.89 4.55
N MET A 27 -3.24 -1.77 4.35
CA MET A 27 -2.63 -1.41 3.06
C MET A 27 -1.61 -2.45 2.61
N GLU A 28 -0.88 -3.10 3.52
CA GLU A 28 0.05 -4.19 3.20
C GLU A 28 -0.61 -5.27 2.36
N ALA A 29 -1.86 -5.61 2.64
CA ALA A 29 -2.58 -6.64 1.90
C ALA A 29 -2.92 -6.22 0.45
N VAL A 30 -2.90 -4.93 0.16
CA VAL A 30 -3.29 -4.39 -1.14
C VAL A 30 -2.21 -4.73 -2.17
N GLY A 31 -2.57 -5.59 -3.12
CA GLY A 31 -1.66 -5.97 -4.21
C GLY A 31 -0.76 -7.16 -3.94
N VAL A 32 -0.76 -7.69 -2.72
CA VAL A 32 0.03 -8.86 -2.33
C VAL A 32 -0.81 -10.07 -1.94
N LEU A 33 -2.07 -9.92 -1.51
CA LEU A 33 -2.92 -11.06 -1.16
C LEU A 33 -3.81 -11.53 -2.32
N TRP A 34 -4.16 -12.83 -2.31
CA TRP A 34 -5.14 -13.37 -3.25
C TRP A 34 -6.56 -12.95 -2.88
N ARG A 35 -7.50 -13.18 -3.80
CA ARG A 35 -8.90 -12.74 -3.64
C ARG A 35 -9.58 -13.36 -2.41
N ARG A 36 -9.21 -14.60 -2.04
CA ARG A 36 -9.81 -15.32 -0.91
C ARG A 36 -9.44 -14.65 0.41
N GLU A 37 -8.17 -14.36 0.61
CA GLU A 37 -7.61 -13.74 1.81
C GLU A 37 -8.12 -12.30 1.96
N VAL A 38 -8.22 -11.56 0.85
CA VAL A 38 -8.87 -10.24 0.86
C VAL A 38 -10.34 -10.33 1.29
N GLY A 39 -11.05 -11.39 0.89
CA GLY A 39 -12.44 -11.62 1.33
C GLY A 39 -12.56 -11.79 2.85
N GLU A 40 -11.61 -12.50 3.45
CA GLU A 40 -11.58 -12.70 4.90
C GLU A 40 -11.31 -11.39 5.66
N LEU A 41 -10.40 -10.55 5.15
CA LEU A 41 -10.16 -9.21 5.71
C LEU A 41 -11.42 -8.34 5.65
N LEU A 42 -12.12 -8.37 4.52
CA LEU A 42 -13.36 -7.61 4.34
C LEU A 42 -14.47 -8.09 5.30
N ARG A 43 -14.60 -9.41 5.50
CA ARG A 43 -15.56 -9.96 6.47
C ARG A 43 -15.31 -9.42 7.88
N LEU A 44 -14.05 -9.40 8.32
CA LEU A 44 -13.68 -8.83 9.63
C LEU A 44 -13.98 -7.33 9.72
N LEU A 45 -13.74 -6.58 8.65
CA LEU A 45 -14.06 -5.14 8.60
C LEU A 45 -15.56 -4.87 8.65
N GLU A 46 -16.38 -5.71 7.98
CA GLU A 46 -17.84 -5.65 8.05
C GLU A 46 -18.39 -5.95 9.45
N GLU A 47 -17.67 -6.76 10.23
CA GLU A 47 -17.97 -7.08 11.64
C GLU A 47 -17.40 -6.04 12.63
N ASP A 48 -16.89 -4.90 12.15
CA ASP A 48 -16.21 -3.85 12.93
C ASP A 48 -14.96 -4.35 13.69
N ARG A 49 -14.35 -5.44 13.24
CA ARG A 49 -13.12 -6.03 13.80
C ARG A 49 -11.87 -5.49 13.11
N VAL A 50 -11.72 -4.17 13.10
CA VAL A 50 -10.64 -3.47 12.39
C VAL A 50 -9.24 -3.89 12.88
N CYS A 51 -9.05 -4.04 14.19
CA CYS A 51 -7.79 -4.52 14.77
C CYS A 51 -7.42 -5.91 14.26
N ASP A 52 -8.38 -6.84 14.27
CA ASP A 52 -8.14 -8.23 13.89
C ASP A 52 -7.82 -8.33 12.39
N ALA A 53 -8.53 -7.55 11.57
CA ALA A 53 -8.24 -7.43 10.15
C ALA A 53 -6.81 -6.89 9.90
N ALA A 54 -6.39 -5.86 10.63
CA ALA A 54 -5.05 -5.27 10.51
C ALA A 54 -3.94 -6.22 10.96
N VAL A 55 -4.14 -6.98 12.04
CA VAL A 55 -3.16 -7.99 12.48
C VAL A 55 -3.07 -9.11 11.45
N LEU A 56 -4.22 -9.61 11.00
CA LEU A 56 -4.28 -10.70 10.02
C LEU A 56 -3.68 -10.28 8.67
N SER A 57 -3.89 -9.05 8.21
CA SER A 57 -3.32 -8.56 6.95
C SER A 57 -1.80 -8.58 6.98
N VAL A 58 -1.18 -8.13 8.06
CA VAL A 58 0.28 -8.16 8.25
C VAL A 58 0.79 -9.60 8.31
N MET A 59 0.12 -10.47 9.09
CA MET A 59 0.49 -11.88 9.18
C MET A 59 0.45 -12.58 7.82
N MET A 60 -0.60 -12.35 7.04
CA MET A 60 -0.75 -12.93 5.70
C MET A 60 0.26 -12.36 4.71
N ALA A 61 0.44 -11.03 4.67
CA ALA A 61 1.37 -10.38 3.75
C ALA A 61 2.82 -10.84 3.96
N ARG A 62 3.18 -11.12 5.22
CA ARG A 62 4.52 -11.61 5.59
C ARG A 62 4.66 -13.13 5.52
N SER A 63 3.61 -13.88 5.24
CA SER A 63 3.65 -15.34 5.21
C SER A 63 3.93 -15.87 3.80
N PRO A 64 4.87 -16.81 3.60
CA PRO A 64 5.16 -17.40 2.29
C PRO A 64 3.99 -18.19 1.69
N TRP A 65 2.95 -18.44 2.48
CA TRP A 65 1.78 -19.24 2.08
C TRP A 65 0.64 -18.40 1.49
N PHE A 66 0.64 -17.08 1.69
CA PHE A 66 -0.53 -16.23 1.41
C PHE A 66 -0.25 -15.07 0.45
N HIS A 67 1.01 -14.79 0.12
CA HIS A 67 1.35 -13.65 -0.73
C HIS A 67 1.59 -14.04 -2.20
N LYS A 68 1.28 -13.09 -3.08
CA LYS A 68 1.67 -12.99 -4.49
C LYS A 68 3.03 -12.29 -4.58
N ASP A 69 3.75 -12.50 -5.68
CA ASP A 69 5.01 -11.82 -6.02
C ASP A 69 5.06 -10.36 -5.58
N TRP A 70 5.94 -10.09 -4.62
CA TRP A 70 6.33 -8.75 -4.23
C TRP A 70 7.18 -8.14 -5.35
N ARG A 71 6.86 -6.90 -5.72
CA ARG A 71 7.63 -6.18 -6.73
C ARG A 71 8.64 -5.29 -6.04
N ALA A 72 9.92 -5.56 -6.28
CA ALA A 72 11.00 -4.66 -5.93
C ALA A 72 10.79 -3.29 -6.57
N ARG A 73 11.26 -2.25 -5.89
CA ARG A 73 11.12 -0.88 -6.37
C ARG A 73 11.97 -0.66 -7.63
N PRO A 74 11.40 -0.15 -8.74
CA PRO A 74 12.18 0.17 -9.94
C PRO A 74 13.15 1.34 -9.68
N GLN A 75 14.35 1.28 -10.25
CA GLN A 75 15.35 2.37 -10.14
C GLN A 75 14.82 3.71 -10.70
N GLU A 76 14.05 3.66 -11.80
CA GLU A 76 13.44 4.84 -12.42
C GLU A 76 12.16 5.32 -11.69
N GLY A 77 11.71 4.57 -10.68
CA GLY A 77 10.44 4.78 -10.00
C GLY A 77 9.24 4.14 -10.71
N TRP A 78 8.08 4.24 -10.06
CA TRP A 78 6.84 3.60 -10.49
C TRP A 78 6.15 4.37 -11.61
N ARG A 79 6.27 3.86 -12.85
CA ARG A 79 5.55 4.36 -14.03
C ARG A 79 4.03 4.27 -13.86
N GLU A 80 3.60 3.31 -13.03
CA GLU A 80 2.22 3.05 -12.60
C GLU A 80 1.48 4.27 -12.03
N LEU A 81 2.20 5.24 -11.48
CA LEU A 81 1.64 6.46 -10.89
C LEU A 81 1.60 7.65 -11.86
N SER A 82 2.20 7.54 -13.05
CA SER A 82 2.15 8.62 -14.06
C SER A 82 0.73 9.08 -14.40
N PRO A 83 -0.27 8.18 -14.58
CA PRO A 83 -1.63 8.63 -14.89
C PRO A 83 -2.25 9.48 -13.77
N LEU A 84 -1.98 9.15 -12.51
CA LEU A 84 -2.49 9.93 -11.37
C LEU A 84 -1.76 11.29 -11.26
N LEU A 85 -0.49 11.35 -11.65
CA LEU A 85 0.26 12.60 -11.70
C LEU A 85 -0.29 13.55 -12.76
N GLU A 86 -0.55 13.03 -13.96
CA GLU A 86 -1.20 13.79 -15.03
C GLU A 86 -2.57 14.30 -14.61
N GLU A 87 -3.33 13.48 -13.88
CA GLU A 87 -4.63 13.83 -13.34
C GLU A 87 -4.56 15.02 -12.35
N PHE A 88 -3.63 15.01 -11.39
CA PHE A 88 -3.45 16.16 -10.49
C PHE A 88 -2.98 17.43 -11.21
N LEU A 89 -2.11 17.31 -12.21
CA LEU A 89 -1.69 18.47 -13.01
C LEU A 89 -2.86 19.07 -13.78
N ARG A 90 -3.76 18.22 -14.29
CA ARG A 90 -5.00 18.62 -15.00
C ARG A 90 -5.98 19.35 -14.08
N GLU A 91 -6.15 18.86 -12.86
CA GLU A 91 -7.06 19.44 -11.85
C GLU A 91 -6.42 20.62 -11.06
N GLY A 92 -5.16 20.95 -11.31
CA GLY A 92 -4.46 22.07 -10.68
C GLY A 92 -3.91 21.81 -9.28
N GLU A 93 -3.91 20.54 -8.84
CA GLU A 93 -3.44 20.09 -7.51
C GLU A 93 -1.91 19.98 -7.44
N ARG A 94 -1.22 21.13 -7.49
CA ARG A 94 0.25 21.20 -7.59
C ARG A 94 0.99 20.53 -6.44
N GLU A 95 0.58 20.79 -5.20
CA GLU A 95 1.22 20.20 -4.02
C GLU A 95 1.08 18.67 -4.01
N ALA A 96 -0.11 18.15 -4.36
CA ALA A 96 -0.34 16.71 -4.45
C ALA A 96 0.47 16.08 -5.60
N ALA A 97 0.61 16.80 -6.73
CA ALA A 97 1.46 16.37 -7.84
C ALA A 97 2.95 16.28 -7.42
N GLU A 98 3.47 17.24 -6.66
CA GLU A 98 4.83 17.22 -6.14
C GLU A 98 5.06 16.07 -5.14
N ASP A 99 4.11 15.86 -4.22
CA ASP A 99 4.11 14.71 -3.31
C ASP A 99 4.12 13.38 -4.06
N LEU A 100 3.25 13.25 -5.06
CA LEU A 100 3.18 12.04 -5.87
C LEU A 100 4.46 11.83 -6.69
N TYR A 101 5.07 12.89 -7.21
CA TYR A 101 6.33 12.81 -7.94
C TYR A 101 7.45 12.26 -7.06
N ARG A 102 7.52 12.64 -5.78
CA ARG A 102 8.44 12.04 -4.80
C ARG A 102 8.09 10.58 -4.53
N LEU A 103 6.83 10.29 -4.25
CA LEU A 103 6.35 8.93 -3.99
C LEU A 103 6.63 7.96 -5.15
N LYS A 104 6.71 8.42 -6.41
CA LYS A 104 7.14 7.56 -7.53
C LYS A 104 8.48 6.86 -7.28
N ARG A 105 9.41 7.49 -6.56
CA ARG A 105 10.74 6.94 -6.26
C ARG A 105 10.84 6.31 -4.86
N GLU A 106 9.86 6.56 -4.01
CA GLU A 106 9.93 6.23 -2.58
C GLU A 106 8.88 5.20 -2.13
N ALA A 107 7.75 5.11 -2.85
CA ALA A 107 6.66 4.23 -2.45
C ALA A 107 7.03 2.76 -2.64
N SER A 108 6.45 1.93 -1.79
CA SER A 108 6.44 0.48 -1.97
C SER A 108 5.37 0.03 -2.96
N TRP A 109 5.42 -1.26 -3.34
CA TRP A 109 4.40 -1.82 -4.23
C TRP A 109 2.97 -1.76 -3.66
N PRO A 110 2.70 -2.08 -2.37
CA PRO A 110 1.36 -1.94 -1.81
C PRO A 110 0.81 -0.52 -1.88
N GLU A 111 1.63 0.48 -1.59
CA GLU A 111 1.25 1.91 -1.68
C GLU A 111 0.90 2.31 -3.11
N VAL A 112 1.76 1.96 -4.08
CA VAL A 112 1.53 2.22 -5.50
C VAL A 112 0.25 1.57 -5.95
N ARG A 113 0.04 0.30 -5.56
CA ARG A 113 -1.12 -0.46 -5.96
C ARG A 113 -2.40 0.12 -5.36
N TRP A 114 -2.36 0.54 -4.12
CA TRP A 114 -3.48 1.20 -3.45
C TRP A 114 -3.85 2.50 -4.16
N LEU A 115 -2.89 3.38 -4.43
CA LEU A 115 -3.13 4.63 -5.19
C LEU A 115 -3.71 4.36 -6.58
N GLN A 116 -3.22 3.34 -7.30
CA GLN A 116 -3.80 2.94 -8.58
C GLN A 116 -5.25 2.48 -8.48
N LEU A 117 -5.59 1.74 -7.42
CA LEU A 117 -6.95 1.24 -7.22
C LEU A 117 -7.90 2.38 -6.87
N LEU A 118 -7.46 3.34 -6.05
CA LEU A 118 -8.23 4.56 -5.78
C LEU A 118 -8.44 5.37 -7.06
N HIS A 119 -7.38 5.61 -7.84
CA HIS A 119 -7.49 6.35 -9.10
C HIS A 119 -8.45 5.70 -10.10
N ARG A 120 -8.50 4.37 -10.19
CA ARG A 120 -9.48 3.67 -11.05
C ARG A 120 -10.94 3.87 -10.63
N ARG A 121 -11.19 4.27 -9.38
CA ARG A 121 -12.53 4.59 -8.86
C ARG A 121 -12.78 6.10 -8.78
N TYR A 122 -11.84 6.91 -9.28
CA TYR A 122 -12.01 8.34 -9.39
C TYR A 122 -13.24 8.68 -10.25
N GLY A 123 -14.04 9.64 -9.78
CA GLY A 123 -15.32 10.01 -10.41
C GLY A 123 -16.45 9.00 -10.17
N ARG A 124 -16.24 8.01 -9.29
CA ARG A 124 -17.26 7.07 -8.81
C ARG A 124 -17.33 7.15 -7.28
N GLU A 125 -16.75 6.19 -6.57
CA GLU A 125 -16.67 6.17 -5.10
C GLU A 125 -15.51 6.99 -4.53
N VAL A 126 -14.57 7.44 -5.37
CA VAL A 126 -13.40 8.21 -4.95
C VAL A 126 -13.47 9.61 -5.57
N SER A 127 -13.39 10.62 -4.71
CA SER A 127 -13.32 12.04 -5.11
C SER A 127 -11.87 12.50 -5.35
N LEU A 128 -11.69 13.70 -5.89
CA LEU A 128 -10.37 14.31 -6.01
C LEU A 128 -9.74 14.52 -4.62
N GLU A 129 -10.54 14.97 -3.65
CA GLU A 129 -10.11 15.15 -2.25
C GLU A 129 -9.58 13.85 -1.64
N ASP A 130 -10.19 12.71 -1.96
CA ASP A 130 -9.73 11.40 -1.49
C ASP A 130 -8.35 11.04 -2.05
N LEU A 131 -8.11 11.33 -3.33
CA LEU A 131 -6.81 11.10 -3.97
C LEU A 131 -5.74 12.02 -3.38
N VAL A 132 -6.07 13.30 -3.21
CA VAL A 132 -5.18 14.30 -2.58
C VAL A 132 -4.85 13.88 -1.15
N PHE A 133 -5.86 13.48 -0.37
CA PHE A 133 -5.66 12.96 0.98
C PHE A 133 -4.73 11.76 0.98
N ALA A 134 -4.98 10.75 0.14
CA ALA A 134 -4.18 9.52 0.12
C ALA A 134 -2.70 9.80 -0.18
N VAL A 135 -2.43 10.66 -1.16
CA VAL A 135 -1.06 11.03 -1.54
C VAL A 135 -0.36 11.85 -0.47
N ARG A 136 -0.99 12.91 0.04
CA ARG A 136 -0.44 13.73 1.13
C ARG A 136 -0.23 12.93 2.40
N TYR A 137 -1.13 11.99 2.70
CA TYR A 137 -1.03 11.11 3.86
C TYR A 137 0.25 10.26 3.78
N LEU A 138 0.50 9.61 2.63
CA LEU A 138 1.70 8.81 2.41
C LEU A 138 2.98 9.65 2.41
N ALA A 139 2.97 10.81 1.75
CA ALA A 139 4.12 11.71 1.69
C ALA A 139 4.50 12.26 3.07
N SER A 140 3.52 12.73 3.85
CA SER A 140 3.76 13.29 5.20
C SER A 140 4.17 12.25 6.24
N ARG A 141 3.86 10.97 6.04
CA ARG A 141 4.14 9.88 6.99
C ARG A 141 5.21 8.93 6.50
N ARG A 142 6.02 9.32 5.51
CA ARG A 142 7.02 8.45 4.87
C ARG A 142 7.87 7.66 5.86
N VAL A 143 8.44 8.35 6.86
CA VAL A 143 9.27 7.73 7.93
C VAL A 143 8.50 6.70 8.74
N LEU A 144 7.23 6.94 9.04
CA LEU A 144 6.38 5.99 9.77
C LEU A 144 6.11 4.75 8.92
N VAL A 145 5.77 4.94 7.65
CA VAL A 145 5.45 3.85 6.72
C VAL A 145 6.69 2.96 6.51
N GLU A 146 7.87 3.56 6.35
CA GLU A 146 9.15 2.85 6.25
C GLU A 146 9.48 2.07 7.53
N ARG A 147 9.33 2.69 8.72
CA ARG A 147 9.61 2.02 10.00
C ARG A 147 8.67 0.86 10.31
N LEU A 148 7.42 0.94 9.84
CA LEU A 148 6.48 -0.17 9.95
C LEU A 148 6.81 -1.32 8.99
N GLY A 149 7.77 -1.11 8.08
CA GLY A 149 8.16 -2.09 7.07
C GLY A 149 7.05 -2.32 6.05
N VAL A 150 6.19 -1.31 5.81
CA VAL A 150 5.15 -1.42 4.80
C VAL A 150 5.83 -1.57 3.45
N GLY A 151 5.62 -2.70 2.79
CA GLY A 151 6.24 -2.96 1.51
C GLY A 151 7.78 -3.07 1.57
N GLY A 152 8.35 -3.30 2.76
CA GLY A 152 9.77 -3.53 2.96
C GLY A 152 10.20 -4.87 2.36
N GLU A 153 11.29 -4.85 1.59
CA GLU A 153 11.93 -6.09 1.13
C GLU A 153 12.30 -6.94 2.34
N ARG A 154 12.03 -8.25 2.26
CA ARG A 154 12.78 -9.19 3.08
C ARG A 154 14.22 -9.02 2.63
N GLU A 155 15.03 -8.27 3.38
CA GLU A 155 16.44 -8.56 3.43
C GLU A 155 16.52 -10.04 3.81
N GLY A 156 16.72 -10.87 2.80
CA GLY A 156 17.11 -12.24 3.04
C GLY A 156 18.36 -12.13 3.89
N HIS A 157 18.26 -12.56 5.14
CA HIS A 157 19.40 -13.16 5.81
C HIS A 157 19.87 -14.30 4.90
N SER A 158 20.73 -13.93 3.94
CA SER A 158 21.73 -14.81 3.38
C SER A 158 22.86 -14.93 4.39
N ASP A 159 22.51 -15.32 5.62
CA ASP A 159 23.46 -15.97 6.50
C ASP A 159 23.61 -17.40 5.99
N LYS A 160 24.63 -17.59 5.15
CA LYS A 160 25.40 -18.81 4.82
C LYS A 160 26.16 -18.53 3.51
N ALA A 161 27.48 -18.54 3.44
CA ALA A 161 28.46 -19.12 4.33
C ALA A 161 29.76 -18.31 4.31
N GLU A 162 30.20 -17.89 5.49
CA GLU A 162 31.62 -17.96 5.83
C GLU A 162 32.07 -19.42 5.61
N ALA A 163 32.69 -19.69 4.47
CA ALA A 163 33.60 -20.81 4.34
C ALA A 163 34.97 -20.35 4.83
N GLY A 164 35.10 -20.25 6.15
CA GLY A 164 36.38 -20.42 6.81
C GLY A 164 36.71 -21.91 6.85
N GLY A 165 37.88 -22.27 6.32
CA GLY A 165 38.43 -23.61 6.31
C GLY A 165 39.40 -23.70 5.13
N GLY A 166 40.68 -23.37 5.25
CA GLY A 166 41.57 -23.93 6.26
C GLY A 166 42.16 -25.23 5.73
N ALA A 167 43.07 -25.12 4.76
CA ALA A 167 44.22 -25.99 4.49
C ALA A 167 45.00 -25.38 3.31
#